data_AF-A0A1J3EBQ0-F1
#
_entry.id   AF-A0A1J3EBQ0-F1
#
_cell.length_a   1.000
_cell.length_b   1.000
_cell.length_c   1.000
_cell.angle_alpha   90.00
_cell.angle_beta   90.00
_cell.angle_gamma   90.00
#
_symmetry.space_group_name_H-M   'P 1'
#
loop_
_entity.id
_entity.type
_entity.pdbx_description
1 polymer ?
#
loop_
_entity_poly.entity_id
_entity_poly.type
_entity_poly.pdbx_seq_one_letter_code
_entity_poly.pdbx_strand_id
1 'polypeptide(L)'
;CGQAFGAKKYNMLGVYLQRSWIVIFLCSILLLPMYFFATPILKFFGQPDDIAELSGTIALWAIPTHFSFAFFFPINRFLQCQLKNMVIAISSGVA
;
A
#
# COMPACT_ATOMS: atom_id res chain seq x y z
N CYS A 1 2.13 -3.32 16.65
CA CYS A 1 3.60 -3.32 16.89
C CYS A 1 4.02 -2.48 18.10
N GLY A 2 3.64 -1.20 18.23
CA GLY A 2 4.12 -0.32 19.33
C GLY A 2 3.93 -0.86 20.76
N GLN A 3 2.75 -1.41 21.09
CA GLN A 3 2.51 -2.03 22.41
C GLN A 3 3.45 -3.23 22.68
N ALA A 4 3.71 -4.06 21.67
CA ALA A 4 4.63 -5.19 21.81
C ALA A 4 6.09 -4.74 21.94
N PHE A 5 6.47 -3.65 21.28
CA PHE A 5 7.79 -3.05 21.44
C PHE A 5 7.99 -2.51 22.86
N GLY A 6 7.03 -1.75 23.39
CA GLY A 6 7.06 -1.25 24.77
C GLY A 6 7.08 -2.37 25.82
N ALA A 7 6.36 -3.47 25.56
CA ALA A 7 6.38 -4.67 26.40
C ALA A 7 7.61 -5.59 26.16
N LYS A 8 8.61 -5.15 25.40
CA LYS A 8 9.84 -5.89 25.05
C LYS A 8 9.62 -7.25 24.35
N LYS A 9 8.46 -7.46 23.72
CA LYS A 9 8.11 -8.68 22.99
C LYS A 9 8.63 -8.63 21.54
N TYR A 10 9.95 -8.55 21.35
CA TYR A 10 10.53 -8.25 20.04
C TYR A 10 10.21 -9.28 18.95
N ASN A 11 10.17 -10.57 19.30
CA ASN A 11 9.81 -11.65 18.37
C ASN A 11 8.40 -11.46 17.76
N MET A 12 7.47 -10.85 18.51
CA MET A 12 6.11 -10.62 18.03
C MET A 12 6.02 -9.51 16.99
N LEU A 13 7.00 -8.59 16.92
CA LEU A 13 6.97 -7.54 15.90
C LEU A 13 7.09 -8.13 14.49
N GLY A 14 7.94 -9.14 14.30
CA GLY A 14 8.11 -9.83 13.01
C GLY A 14 6.85 -10.60 12.61
N VAL A 15 6.22 -11.29 13.57
CA VAL A 15 4.94 -11.99 13.34
C VAL A 15 3.85 -11.02 12.92
N TYR A 16 3.76 -9.85 13.55
CA TYR A 16 2.79 -8.83 13.15
C TYR A 16 3.08 -8.26 11.77
N LEU A 17 4.35 -8.02 11.41
CA LEU A 17 4.73 -7.58 10.07
C LEU A 17 4.26 -8.58 9.00
N GLN A 18 4.58 -9.86 9.17
CA GLN A 18 4.19 -10.92 8.22
C GLN A 18 2.67 -11.04 8.09
N ARG A 19 1.94 -11.04 9.22
CA ARG A 19 0.47 -11.05 9.20
C ARG A 19 -0.11 -9.83 8.47
N SER A 20 0.45 -8.65 8.69
CA SER A 20 0.04 -7.44 7.99
C SER A 20 0.32 -7.53 6.48
N TRP A 21 1.45 -8.08 6.05
CA TRP A 21 1.69 -8.30 4.61
C TRP A 21 0.65 -9.23 4.00
N ILE A 22 0.35 -10.36 4.63
CA ILE A 22 -0.65 -11.30 4.10
C ILE A 22 -2.00 -10.60 3.92
N VAL A 23 -2.48 -9.90 4.96
CA VAL A 23 -3.78 -9.22 4.91
C VAL A 23 -3.80 -8.11 3.85
N ILE A 24 -2.79 -7.23 3.83
CA ILE A 24 -2.77 -6.10 2.90
C ILE A 24 -2.58 -6.58 1.46
N PHE A 25 -1.73 -7.57 1.22
CA PHE A 25 -1.54 -8.16 -0.11
C PHE A 25 -2.83 -8.77 -0.65
N LEU A 26 -3.58 -9.51 0.19
CA LEU A 26 -4.89 -10.02 -0.19
C LEU A 26 -5.88 -8.89 -0.49
N CYS A 27 -5.94 -7.85 0.33
CA CYS A 27 -6.78 -6.68 0.06
C CYS A 27 -6.38 -5.98 -1.25
N SER A 28 -5.08 -5.87 -1.55
CA SER A 28 -4.60 -5.29 -2.82
C SER A 28 -5.06 -6.10 -4.03
N ILE A 29 -5.08 -7.44 -3.95
CA ILE A 29 -5.65 -8.28 -5.00
C ILE A 29 -7.15 -8.02 -5.16
N LEU A 30 -7.90 -7.95 -4.06
CA LEU A 30 -9.34 -7.69 -4.09
C LEU A 30 -9.70 -6.33 -4.69
N LEU A 31 -8.79 -5.35 -4.65
CA LEU A 31 -8.97 -4.03 -5.24
C LEU A 31 -8.64 -3.96 -6.74
N LEU A 32 -8.00 -4.98 -7.32
CA LEU A 32 -7.64 -4.98 -8.75
C LEU A 32 -8.80 -4.74 -9.72
N PRO A 33 -10.03 -5.26 -9.50
CA PRO A 33 -11.15 -4.95 -10.37
C PRO A 33 -11.39 -3.44 -10.52
N MET A 34 -11.16 -2.64 -9.47
CA MET A 34 -11.31 -1.18 -9.56
C MET A 34 -10.36 -0.55 -10.57
N TYR A 35 -9.15 -1.10 -10.71
CA TYR A 35 -8.16 -0.63 -11.68
C TYR A 35 -8.52 -1.06 -13.10
N PHE A 36 -8.95 -2.30 -13.30
CA PHE A 36 -9.34 -2.81 -14.62
C PHE A 36 -10.63 -2.18 -15.14
N PHE A 37 -11.58 -1.87 -14.25
CA PHE A 37 -12.86 -1.26 -14.60
C PHE A 37 -12.89 0.26 -14.40
N ALA A 38 -11.74 0.91 -14.24
CA ALA A 38 -11.69 2.36 -14.00
C ALA A 38 -12.39 3.18 -15.10
N THR A 39 -12.14 2.88 -16.38
CA THR A 39 -12.81 3.56 -17.51
C THR A 39 -14.34 3.39 -17.49
N PRO A 40 -14.91 2.16 -17.50
CA PRO A 40 -16.37 2.01 -17.49
C PRO A 40 -17.02 2.57 -16.23
N ILE A 41 -16.35 2.50 -15.06
CA ILE A 41 -16.84 3.12 -13.83
C ILE A 41 -16.93 4.65 -14.02
N LEU A 42 -15.89 5.29 -14.55
CA LEU A 42 -15.89 6.75 -14.76
C LEU A 42 -16.92 7.19 -15.81
N LYS A 43 -17.05 6.46 -16.92
CA LYS A 43 -18.10 6.71 -17.92
C LYS A 43 -19.49 6.59 -17.30
N PHE A 44 -19.71 5.60 -16.42
CA PHE A 44 -20.97 5.45 -15.69
C PHE A 44 -21.29 6.66 -14.78
N PHE A 45 -20.28 7.29 -14.19
CA PHE A 45 -20.42 8.53 -13.42
C PHE A 45 -20.55 9.80 -14.29
N GLY A 46 -20.57 9.67 -15.61
CA GLY A 46 -20.74 10.79 -16.55
C GLY A 46 -19.47 11.58 -16.84
N GLN A 47 -18.29 11.02 -16.63
CA GLN A 47 -17.04 11.63 -17.11
C GLN A 47 -16.95 11.60 -18.65
N PRO A 48 -16.41 12.66 -19.29
CA PRO A 48 -16.05 12.64 -20.71
C PRO A 48 -15.20 11.43 -21.11
N ASP A 49 -15.42 10.93 -22.32
CA ASP A 49 -14.79 9.71 -22.83
C ASP A 49 -13.26 9.80 -22.85
N ASP A 50 -12.72 10.95 -23.25
CA ASP A 50 -11.29 11.23 -23.30
C ASP A 50 -10.65 11.18 -21.91
N ILE A 51 -11.31 11.76 -20.90
CA ILE A 51 -10.83 11.74 -19.51
C ILE A 51 -10.91 10.33 -18.92
N ALA A 52 -12.00 9.60 -19.19
CA ALA A 52 -12.22 8.27 -18.66
C ALA A 52 -11.24 7.22 -19.25
N GLU A 53 -10.88 7.35 -20.52
CA GLU A 53 -9.90 6.48 -21.19
C GLU A 53 -8.47 6.76 -20.71
N LEU A 54 -8.10 8.04 -20.57
CA LEU A 54 -6.81 8.42 -19.99
C LEU A 54 -6.68 7.92 -18.55
N SER A 55 -7.73 8.10 -17.75
CA SER A 55 -7.76 7.65 -16.35
C SER A 55 -7.63 6.14 -16.22
N GLY A 56 -8.29 5.37 -17.10
CA GLY A 56 -8.15 3.91 -17.11
C GLY A 56 -6.74 3.45 -17.48
N THR A 57 -6.11 4.11 -18.45
CA THR A 57 -4.70 3.84 -18.80
C THR A 57 -3.80 4.08 -17.59
N ILE A 58 -3.91 5.24 -16.94
CA ILE A 58 -3.12 5.57 -15.74
C ILE A 58 -3.39 4.59 -14.60
N ALA A 59 -4.65 4.16 -14.41
CA ALA A 59 -5.02 3.19 -13.40
C ALA A 59 -4.27 1.85 -13.60
N LEU A 60 -4.16 1.34 -14.83
CA LEU A 60 -3.40 0.12 -15.11
C LEU A 60 -1.90 0.29 -14.80
N TRP A 61 -1.32 1.44 -15.15
CA TRP A 61 0.07 1.77 -14.82
C TRP A 61 0.31 1.94 -13.32
N ALA A 62 -0.73 2.20 -12.53
CA ALA A 62 -0.63 2.34 -11.08
C ALA A 62 -0.62 0.99 -10.32
N ILE A 63 -0.96 -0.13 -10.98
CA ILE A 63 -1.02 -1.46 -10.35
C ILE A 63 0.32 -1.88 -9.70
N PRO A 64 1.49 -1.75 -10.36
CA PRO A 64 2.77 -2.11 -9.74
C PRO A 64 3.05 -1.29 -8.48
N THR A 65 2.79 0.02 -8.52
CA THR A 65 2.95 0.92 -7.38
C THR A 65 2.01 0.55 -6.24
N HIS A 66 0.76 0.16 -6.55
CA HIS A 66 -0.20 -0.32 -5.57
C HIS A 66 0.32 -1.54 -4.78
N PHE A 67 0.91 -2.52 -5.47
CA PHE A 67 1.51 -3.69 -4.82
C PHE A 67 2.79 -3.34 -4.04
N SER A 68 3.62 -2.43 -4.54
CA SER A 68 4.79 -1.94 -3.79
C SER A 68 4.38 -1.36 -2.43
N PHE A 69 3.25 -0.64 -2.38
CA PHE A 69 2.73 -0.10 -1.13
C PHE A 69 2.23 -1.17 -0.14
N ALA A 70 1.77 -2.32 -0.62
CA ALA A 70 1.39 -3.44 0.25
C ALA A 70 2.57 -3.90 1.15
N PHE A 71 3.80 -3.79 0.65
CA PHE A 71 5.01 -4.09 1.42
C PHE A 71 5.56 -2.88 2.17
N PHE A 72 5.57 -1.72 1.52
CA PHE A 72 6.14 -0.50 2.06
C PHE A 72 5.44 -0.03 3.35
N PHE A 73 4.10 -0.05 3.41
CA PHE A 73 3.38 0.45 4.58
C PHE A 73 3.66 -0.37 5.86
N PRO A 74 3.62 -1.72 5.85
CA PRO A 74 3.95 -2.50 7.04
C PRO A 74 5.42 -2.34 7.48
N ILE A 75 6.37 -2.24 6.55
CA ILE A 75 7.79 -2.02 6.86
C ILE A 75 7.95 -0.67 7.57
N ASN A 76 7.37 0.40 7.04
CA ASN A 76 7.41 1.72 7.66
C ASN A 76 6.84 1.67 9.08
N ARG A 77 5.68 1.03 9.26
CA ARG A 77 5.08 0.89 10.59
C ARG A 77 5.93 0.05 11.53
N PHE A 78 6.58 -1.00 11.03
CA PHE A 78 7.50 -1.85 11.80
C PHE A 78 8.71 -1.07 12.30
N LEU A 79 9.34 -0.26 11.44
CA LEU A 79 10.48 0.59 11.81
C LEU A 79 10.06 1.73 12.75
N GLN A 80 8.94 2.38 12.47
CA GLN A 80 8.41 3.49 13.27
C GLN A 80 8.09 3.04 14.70
N CYS A 81 7.48 1.86 14.86
CA CYS A 81 7.18 1.30 16.19
C CYS A 81 8.43 0.96 17.01
N GLN A 82 9.60 0.88 16.37
CA GLN A 82 10.90 0.66 17.01
C GLN A 82 11.71 1.96 17.15
N LEU A 83 11.10 3.12 16.87
CA LEU A 83 11.74 4.44 16.88
C LEU A 83 12.90 4.57 15.88
N LYS A 84 12.94 3.73 14.83
CA LYS A 84 13.95 3.79 13.75
C LYS A 84 13.57 4.83 12.68
N ASN A 85 13.15 6.01 13.11
CA ASN A 85 12.60 7.05 12.24
C ASN A 85 13.66 7.64 11.30
N MET A 86 14.95 7.58 11.66
CA MET A 86 16.02 8.03 10.78
C MET A 86 16.12 7.19 9.50
N VAL A 87 15.90 5.87 9.60
CA VAL A 87 15.89 4.98 8.43
C VAL A 87 14.76 5.37 7.49
N ILE A 88 13.58 5.65 8.06
CA ILE A 88 12.40 6.10 7.31
C ILE A 88 12.67 7.45 6.62
N ALA A 89 13.29 8.39 7.34
CA ALA A 89 13.61 9.72 6.81
C ALA A 89 14.58 9.63 5.62
N ILE A 90 15.65 8.84 5.75
CA ILE A 90 16.61 8.63 4.65
C ILE A 90 15.91 7.95 3.47
N SER A 91 15.16 6.86 3.69
CA SER A 91 14.50 6.15 2.59
C SER A 91 13.44 6.99 1.88
N SER A 92 12.84 7.97 2.56
CA SER A 92 11.85 8.88 1.96
C SER A 92 12.49 10.04 1.21
N GLY A 93 13.72 10.45 1.58
CA GLY A 93 14.45 11.52 0.92
C GLY A 93 15.26 11.08 -0.30
N VAL A 94 15.40 9.77 -0.53
CA VAL A 94 16.06 9.18 -1.71
C VAL A 94 15.06 8.83 -2.83
N ALA A 95 13.76 8.84 -2.52
CA ALA A 95 12.66 8.69 -3.48
C ALA A 95 12.28 10.05 -4.09
#